data_AF-A0A1Q3HQC3-F1
#
_entry.id   AF-A0A1Q3HQC3-F1
#
_cell.length_a   1.000
_cell.length_b   1.000
_cell.length_c   1.000
_cell.angle_alpha   90.00
_cell.angle_beta   90.00
_cell.angle_gamma   90.00
#
_symmetry.space_group_name_H-M   'P 1'
#
loop_
_entity.id
_entity.type
_entity.pdbx_description
1 polymer ?
#
loop_
_entity_poly.entity_id
_entity_poly.type
_entity_poly.pdbx_seq_one_letter_code
_entity_poly.pdbx_strand_id
1 'polypeptide(L)'
;MGTRSAILASSTPGAPGALAPSTAPEVIAGRWTPPFLLAGLVSAGLGVLRNLWLAVKCFARGLGGLLTGRFSPGGHELLRGVLKLVQIPLDVLLSLGGRVLSGVQTLLFIEPAGSRLTPRQIAELRKVFGDGIDYERVRLKVGRLGLLSLAGRPFVLGHTLYVPRDIPRKDAAALQLPMHLLIQEMGHVWQYQAGGTDYVCETLWGRWFGEGSDWRAALDAGRSWGELDPEQQVRLLKVAYARSGYFEAPHQRFVDEDTGVDYTGQLARALEQLRTRKGAP
;
A
#
# COMPACT_ATOMS: atom_id res chain seq x y z
N MET A 1 54.05 -33.52 -2.76
CA MET A 1 55.00 -34.23 -3.64
C MET A 1 54.37 -35.57 -3.99
N GLY A 2 53.93 -35.72 -5.24
CA GLY A 2 53.14 -36.88 -5.70
C GLY A 2 53.15 -36.94 -7.23
N THR A 3 54.02 -37.81 -7.73
CA THR A 3 54.10 -38.54 -8.99
C THR A 3 53.10 -38.28 -10.14
N ARG A 4 53.70 -38.11 -11.34
CA ARG A 4 53.12 -38.36 -12.67
C ARG A 4 53.07 -39.87 -12.98
N SER A 5 52.02 -40.31 -13.70
CA SER A 5 51.94 -41.43 -14.68
C SER A 5 50.50 -41.40 -15.24
N ALA A 6 50.20 -41.09 -16.51
CA ALA A 6 50.50 -41.75 -17.80
C ALA A 6 49.72 -43.05 -18.04
N ILE A 7 49.17 -43.18 -19.27
CA ILE A 7 48.55 -44.32 -20.03
C ILE A 7 47.19 -43.83 -20.63
N LEU A 8 47.04 -43.40 -21.90
CA LEU A 8 47.15 -44.04 -23.25
C LEU A 8 46.30 -45.34 -23.35
N ALA A 9 45.43 -45.62 -24.31
CA ALA A 9 45.34 -45.20 -25.71
C ALA A 9 43.98 -45.60 -26.37
N SER A 10 43.68 -44.95 -27.51
CA SER A 10 43.09 -45.45 -28.78
C SER A 10 41.68 -46.09 -28.78
N SER A 11 40.76 -45.82 -29.73
CA SER A 11 40.91 -45.65 -31.20
C SER A 11 39.57 -45.11 -31.77
N THR A 12 39.54 -43.96 -32.50
CA THR A 12 39.38 -43.77 -33.98
C THR A 12 37.93 -43.78 -34.52
N PRO A 13 37.63 -43.26 -35.74
CA PRO A 13 37.72 -41.85 -36.16
C PRO A 13 36.45 -41.37 -36.95
N GLY A 14 36.23 -40.06 -37.04
CA GLY A 14 35.24 -39.46 -37.95
C GLY A 14 35.53 -37.99 -38.18
N ALA A 15 35.82 -37.62 -39.43
CA ALA A 15 36.46 -36.37 -39.86
C ALA A 15 35.43 -35.23 -40.16
N PRO A 16 35.77 -34.13 -40.89
CA PRO A 16 36.03 -32.80 -40.33
C PRO A 16 35.15 -31.67 -40.92
N GLY A 17 35.29 -30.44 -40.40
CA GLY A 17 34.79 -29.18 -41.00
C GLY A 17 33.96 -28.36 -40.01
N ALA A 18 34.48 -27.38 -39.26
CA ALA A 18 35.14 -26.12 -39.62
C ALA A 18 34.22 -25.08 -40.32
N LEU A 19 34.07 -23.95 -39.59
CA LEU A 19 33.81 -22.57 -40.01
C LEU A 19 32.34 -22.09 -40.07
N ALA A 20 32.01 -21.26 -39.07
CA ALA A 20 30.92 -20.29 -39.08
C ALA A 20 31.11 -19.21 -40.17
N PRO A 21 30.04 -18.48 -40.54
CA PRO A 21 29.94 -17.13 -39.98
C PRO A 21 28.51 -16.62 -39.69
N SER A 22 28.42 -15.76 -38.67
CA SER A 22 27.58 -14.54 -38.57
C SER A 22 26.17 -14.52 -39.19
N THR A 23 25.13 -14.50 -38.34
CA THR A 23 23.98 -13.59 -38.44
C THR A 23 23.28 -13.44 -37.08
N ALA A 24 23.29 -12.24 -36.51
CA ALA A 24 22.14 -11.72 -35.77
C ALA A 24 21.37 -10.78 -36.72
N PRO A 25 20.11 -10.38 -36.49
CA PRO A 25 19.18 -10.72 -35.40
C PRO A 25 17.79 -11.17 -35.91
N GLU A 26 17.00 -11.88 -35.12
CA GLU A 26 15.53 -11.84 -35.27
C GLU A 26 14.85 -11.72 -33.91
N VAL A 27 14.41 -10.49 -33.66
CA VAL A 27 13.55 -10.08 -32.56
C VAL A 27 12.16 -10.66 -32.84
N ILE A 28 11.76 -11.72 -32.14
CA ILE A 28 10.34 -12.06 -32.04
C ILE A 28 9.72 -11.19 -30.95
N ALA A 29 9.38 -9.97 -31.35
CA ALA A 29 8.43 -9.12 -30.66
C ALA A 29 7.04 -9.77 -30.77
N GLY A 30 6.67 -10.60 -29.80
CA GLY A 30 5.34 -11.20 -29.68
C GLY A 30 4.56 -10.61 -28.53
N ARG A 31 4.14 -9.34 -28.65
CA ARG A 31 3.20 -8.71 -27.70
C ARG A 31 1.79 -9.26 -27.97
N TRP A 32 1.46 -10.41 -27.40
CA TRP A 32 0.12 -10.98 -27.40
C TRP A 32 -0.50 -10.85 -26.01
N THR A 33 -1.15 -9.73 -25.73
CA THR A 33 -2.22 -9.69 -24.72
C THR A 33 -3.54 -9.86 -25.47
N PRO A 34 -4.25 -11.00 -25.38
CA PRO A 34 -5.47 -11.17 -26.14
C PRO A 34 -6.55 -10.16 -25.67
N PRO A 35 -7.26 -9.48 -26.59
CA PRO A 35 -8.27 -8.47 -26.26
C PRO A 35 -9.42 -9.00 -25.38
N PHE A 36 -9.60 -10.33 -25.32
CA PHE A 36 -10.57 -11.00 -24.46
C PHE A 36 -10.24 -10.93 -22.96
N LEU A 37 -8.96 -10.88 -22.57
CA LEU A 37 -8.58 -10.68 -21.17
C LEU A 37 -8.85 -9.25 -20.71
N LEU A 38 -8.56 -8.28 -21.56
CA LEU A 38 -8.89 -6.87 -21.33
C LEU A 38 -10.40 -6.64 -21.28
N ALA A 39 -11.17 -7.22 -22.22
CA ALA A 39 -12.63 -7.15 -22.20
C ALA A 39 -13.24 -7.87 -20.98
N GLY A 40 -12.67 -9.00 -20.57
CA GLY A 40 -13.04 -9.71 -19.35
C GLY A 40 -12.82 -8.87 -18.09
N LEU A 41 -11.67 -8.21 -17.98
CA LEU A 41 -11.37 -7.30 -16.88
C LEU A 41 -12.27 -6.05 -16.87
N VAL A 42 -12.56 -5.47 -18.04
CA VAL A 42 -13.46 -4.30 -18.18
C VAL A 42 -14.90 -4.67 -17.80
N SER A 43 -15.39 -5.84 -18.23
CA SER A 43 -16.74 -6.31 -17.89
C SER A 43 -16.88 -6.69 -16.41
N ALA A 44 -15.84 -7.28 -15.81
CA ALA A 44 -15.77 -7.51 -14.37
C ALA A 44 -15.76 -6.19 -13.59
N GLY A 45 -14.99 -5.19 -14.05
CA GLY A 45 -14.95 -3.84 -13.48
C GLY A 45 -16.30 -3.12 -13.54
N LEU A 46 -16.98 -3.17 -14.68
CA LEU A 46 -18.33 -2.62 -14.85
C LEU A 46 -19.37 -3.34 -13.98
N GLY A 47 -19.25 -4.66 -13.83
CA GLY A 47 -20.09 -5.45 -12.93
C GLY A 47 -19.92 -5.04 -11.46
N VAL A 48 -18.69 -4.78 -11.04
CA VAL A 48 -18.38 -4.31 -9.68
C VAL A 48 -18.91 -2.89 -9.44
N LEU A 49 -18.74 -1.97 -10.40
CA LEU A 49 -19.30 -0.61 -10.33
C LEU A 49 -20.82 -0.61 -10.21
N ARG A 50 -21.50 -1.48 -10.97
CA ARG A 50 -22.97 -1.63 -10.89
C ARG A 50 -23.42 -2.16 -9.53
N ASN A 51 -22.73 -3.18 -9.01
CA ASN A 51 -23.05 -3.75 -7.70
C ASN A 51 -22.79 -2.74 -6.55
N LEU A 52 -21.74 -1.93 -6.67
CA LEU A 52 -21.44 -0.84 -5.75
C LEU A 52 -22.52 0.24 -5.78
N TRP A 53 -22.93 0.70 -6.97
CA TRP A 53 -24.01 1.70 -7.10
C TRP A 53 -25.32 1.20 -6.49
N LEU A 54 -25.64 -0.08 -6.66
CA LEU A 54 -26.80 -0.70 -6.03
C LEU A 54 -26.68 -0.76 -4.50
N ALA A 55 -25.49 -1.06 -3.97
CA ALA A 55 -25.24 -1.04 -2.53
C ALA A 55 -25.39 0.38 -1.95
N VAL A 56 -24.82 1.40 -2.60
CA VAL A 56 -24.95 2.83 -2.21
C VAL A 56 -26.41 3.27 -2.26
N LYS A 57 -27.16 2.89 -3.29
CA LYS A 57 -28.58 3.24 -3.43
C LYS A 57 -29.46 2.58 -2.35
N CYS A 58 -29.25 1.30 -2.05
CA CYS A 58 -29.91 0.62 -0.94
C CYS A 58 -29.57 1.29 0.40
N PHE A 59 -28.31 1.68 0.58
CA PHE A 59 -27.85 2.37 1.77
C PHE A 59 -28.52 3.75 1.97
N ALA A 60 -28.51 4.59 0.93
CA ALA A 60 -29.14 5.92 0.97
C ALA A 60 -30.64 5.84 1.23
N ARG A 61 -31.33 4.86 0.63
CA ARG A 61 -32.76 4.59 0.90
C ARG A 61 -33.00 4.10 2.31
N GLY A 62 -32.13 3.22 2.81
CA GLY A 62 -32.20 2.73 4.18
C GLY A 62 -32.05 3.84 5.21
N LEU A 63 -31.05 4.72 5.02
CA LEU A 63 -30.81 5.89 5.87
C LEU A 63 -31.97 6.90 5.81
N GLY A 64 -32.49 7.18 4.61
CA GLY A 64 -33.70 8.00 4.45
C GLY A 64 -34.94 7.38 5.10
N GLY A 65 -35.04 6.05 5.09
CA GLY A 65 -36.07 5.30 5.82
C GLY A 65 -35.96 5.52 7.33
N LEU A 66 -34.77 5.38 7.90
CA LEU A 66 -34.52 5.64 9.33
C LEU A 66 -34.85 7.10 9.71
N LEU A 67 -34.41 8.08 8.93
CA LEU A 67 -34.63 9.50 9.20
C LEU A 67 -36.10 9.93 9.05
N THR A 68 -36.89 9.21 8.25
CA THR A 68 -38.33 9.45 8.09
C THR A 68 -39.20 8.60 9.01
N GLY A 69 -38.61 7.97 10.03
CA GLY A 69 -39.33 7.14 11.02
C GLY A 69 -39.73 5.75 10.54
N ARG A 70 -39.30 5.35 9.34
CA ARG A 70 -39.52 4.00 8.77
C ARG A 70 -38.38 3.07 9.17
N PHE A 71 -38.30 2.78 10.46
CA PHE A 71 -37.19 2.03 11.06
C PHE A 71 -37.02 0.61 10.51
N SER A 72 -38.09 -0.17 10.41
CA SER A 72 -38.03 -1.56 9.92
C SER A 72 -37.65 -1.65 8.43
N PRO A 73 -38.32 -0.92 7.50
CA PRO A 73 -37.91 -0.90 6.09
C PRO A 73 -36.51 -0.30 5.90
N GLY A 74 -36.17 0.74 6.66
CA GLY A 74 -34.87 1.40 6.61
C GLY A 74 -33.74 0.46 7.02
N GLY A 75 -33.92 -0.29 8.12
CA GLY A 75 -32.96 -1.30 8.59
C GLY A 75 -32.73 -2.44 7.60
N HIS A 76 -33.79 -2.94 6.96
CA HIS A 76 -33.68 -4.01 5.96
C HIS A 76 -32.90 -3.59 4.71
N GLU A 77 -33.09 -2.35 4.24
CA GLU A 77 -32.35 -1.82 3.09
C GLU A 77 -30.87 -1.52 3.42
N LEU A 78 -30.58 -1.07 4.64
CA LEU A 78 -29.21 -0.95 5.13
C LEU A 78 -28.50 -2.32 5.16
N LEU A 79 -29.16 -3.34 5.73
CA LEU A 79 -28.62 -4.70 5.81
C LEU A 79 -28.39 -5.32 4.42
N ARG A 80 -29.33 -5.13 3.48
CA ARG A 80 -29.14 -5.56 2.07
C ARG A 80 -27.96 -4.87 1.41
N GLY A 81 -27.78 -3.57 1.66
CA GLY A 81 -26.62 -2.82 1.19
C GLY A 81 -25.31 -3.44 1.69
N VAL A 82 -25.23 -3.73 2.99
CA VAL A 82 -24.07 -4.38 3.62
C VAL A 82 -23.80 -5.78 3.06
N LEU A 83 -24.83 -6.62 2.91
CA LEU A 83 -24.67 -7.99 2.39
C LEU A 83 -24.17 -8.00 0.93
N LYS A 84 -24.54 -7.00 0.12
CA LYS A 84 -24.03 -6.85 -1.25
C LYS A 84 -22.56 -6.43 -1.31
N LEU A 85 -22.03 -5.79 -0.25
CA LEU A 85 -20.62 -5.42 -0.15
C LEU A 85 -19.72 -6.64 0.14
N VAL A 86 -20.26 -7.71 0.75
CA VAL A 86 -19.51 -8.96 1.05
C VAL A 86 -19.05 -9.68 -0.23
N GLN A 87 -19.70 -9.44 -1.36
CA GLN A 87 -19.38 -10.08 -2.65
C GLN A 87 -18.40 -9.26 -3.50
N ILE A 88 -17.99 -8.06 -3.05
CA ILE A 88 -17.02 -7.22 -3.75
C ILE A 88 -15.62 -7.64 -3.30
N PRO A 89 -14.63 -7.80 -4.21
CA PRO A 89 -13.24 -7.98 -3.82
C PRO A 89 -12.84 -6.93 -2.79
N LEU A 90 -12.23 -7.36 -1.69
CA LEU A 90 -11.93 -6.49 -0.55
C LEU A 90 -11.16 -5.23 -0.95
N ASP A 91 -10.24 -5.34 -1.91
CA ASP A 91 -9.49 -4.20 -2.45
C ASP A 91 -10.39 -3.16 -3.14
N VAL A 92 -11.42 -3.59 -3.87
CA VAL A 92 -12.38 -2.67 -4.52
C VAL A 92 -13.34 -2.07 -3.50
N LEU A 93 -13.75 -2.85 -2.50
CA LEU A 93 -14.56 -2.38 -1.38
C LEU A 93 -13.81 -1.28 -0.60
N LEU A 94 -12.54 -1.51 -0.26
CA LEU A 94 -11.69 -0.55 0.43
C LEU A 94 -11.51 0.73 -0.40
N SER A 95 -11.21 0.59 -1.69
CA SER A 95 -10.89 1.73 -2.56
C SER A 95 -12.07 2.63 -2.91
N LEU A 96 -13.31 2.13 -2.91
CA LEU A 96 -14.49 2.91 -3.35
C LEU A 96 -15.58 3.06 -2.29
N GLY A 97 -15.66 2.17 -1.30
CA GLY A 97 -16.78 2.10 -0.35
C GLY A 97 -16.40 1.97 1.12
N GLY A 98 -15.12 1.77 1.45
CA GLY A 98 -14.68 1.43 2.80
C GLY A 98 -15.02 2.51 3.85
N ARG A 99 -15.02 3.79 3.47
CA ARG A 99 -15.43 4.90 4.35
C ARG A 99 -16.93 4.92 4.62
N VAL A 100 -17.74 4.63 3.61
CA VAL A 100 -19.19 4.51 3.77
C VAL A 100 -19.48 3.34 4.70
N LEU A 101 -18.89 2.17 4.40
CA LEU A 101 -19.00 0.96 5.23
C LEU A 101 -18.60 1.23 6.68
N SER A 102 -17.43 1.84 6.91
CA SER A 102 -16.95 2.27 8.23
C SER A 102 -17.96 3.15 8.95
N GLY A 103 -18.55 4.14 8.25
CA GLY A 103 -19.61 4.99 8.80
C GLY A 103 -20.83 4.19 9.27
N VAL A 104 -21.27 3.21 8.46
CA VAL A 104 -22.37 2.29 8.83
C VAL A 104 -22.02 1.48 10.06
N GLN A 105 -20.86 0.82 10.04
CA GLN A 105 -20.45 -0.09 11.10
C GLN A 105 -20.30 0.66 12.42
N THR A 106 -19.81 1.90 12.41
CA THR A 106 -19.75 2.74 13.61
C THR A 106 -21.14 3.15 14.09
N LEU A 107 -22.07 3.51 13.20
CA LEU A 107 -23.45 3.82 13.59
C LEU A 107 -24.15 2.61 14.24
N LEU A 108 -23.86 1.40 13.74
CA LEU A 108 -24.39 0.15 14.26
C LEU A 108 -23.58 -0.42 15.45
N PHE A 109 -22.60 0.31 15.97
CA PHE A 109 -21.70 -0.12 17.06
C PHE A 109 -20.91 -1.41 16.77
N ILE A 110 -20.80 -1.80 15.50
CA ILE A 110 -19.98 -2.93 15.04
C ILE A 110 -18.49 -2.57 15.09
N GLU A 111 -18.18 -1.30 14.80
CA GLU A 111 -16.84 -0.74 14.74
C GLU A 111 -16.70 0.42 15.75
N PRO A 112 -15.55 0.58 16.44
CA PRO A 112 -15.38 1.65 17.42
C PRO A 112 -15.44 3.04 16.77
N ALA A 113 -15.80 4.04 17.59
CA ALA A 113 -15.62 5.43 17.22
C ALA A 113 -14.13 5.76 17.04
N GLY A 114 -13.82 6.67 16.11
CA GLY A 114 -12.45 7.11 15.88
C GLY A 114 -11.92 7.94 17.06
N SER A 115 -10.78 7.56 17.60
CA SER A 115 -10.01 8.36 18.57
C SER A 115 -9.00 9.27 17.86
N ARG A 116 -8.45 10.24 18.57
CA ARG A 116 -7.35 11.09 18.08
C ARG A 116 -6.00 10.43 18.34
N LEU A 117 -4.98 10.89 17.62
CA LEU A 117 -3.59 10.58 17.94
C LEU A 117 -3.23 11.17 19.32
N THR A 118 -2.39 10.45 20.07
CA THR A 118 -1.88 10.95 21.35
C THR A 118 -0.81 12.03 21.11
N PRO A 119 -0.58 12.96 22.06
CA PRO A 119 0.47 13.97 21.94
C PRO A 119 1.86 13.37 21.68
N ARG A 120 2.17 12.22 22.30
CA ARG A 120 3.42 11.48 22.08
C ARG A 120 3.55 10.99 20.64
N GLN A 121 2.47 10.44 20.07
CA GLN A 121 2.47 10.01 18.66
C GLN A 121 2.65 11.20 17.72
N ILE A 122 1.97 12.32 18.00
CA ILE A 122 2.11 13.54 17.19
C ILE A 122 3.55 14.06 17.24
N ALA A 123 4.18 14.09 18.41
CA ALA A 123 5.57 14.53 18.55
C ALA A 123 6.54 13.66 17.71
N GLU A 124 6.39 12.33 17.76
CA GLU A 124 7.20 11.42 16.93
C GLU A 124 6.92 11.60 15.43
N LEU A 125 5.66 11.70 15.04
CA LEU A 125 5.29 11.91 13.64
C LEU A 125 5.80 13.24 13.09
N ARG A 126 5.86 14.29 13.91
CA ARG A 126 6.40 15.60 13.52
C ARG A 126 7.89 15.55 13.19
N LYS A 127 8.66 14.61 13.76
CA LYS A 127 10.06 14.40 13.36
C LYS A 127 10.18 14.01 11.88
N VAL A 128 9.23 13.26 11.35
CA VAL A 128 9.21 12.84 9.94
C VAL A 128 8.45 13.87 9.09
N PHE A 129 7.17 14.05 9.37
CA PHE A 129 6.24 14.77 8.49
C PHE A 129 6.18 16.28 8.75
N GLY A 130 6.76 16.79 9.83
CA GLY A 130 6.68 18.21 10.19
C GLY A 130 5.23 18.69 10.26
N ASP A 131 4.90 19.75 9.52
CA ASP A 131 3.54 20.27 9.34
C ASP A 131 2.85 19.78 8.06
N GLY A 132 3.45 18.79 7.37
CA GLY A 132 2.90 18.22 6.13
C GLY A 132 1.58 17.47 6.32
N ILE A 133 1.19 17.16 7.55
CA ILE A 133 -0.06 16.48 7.90
C ILE A 133 -0.89 17.37 8.84
N ASP A 134 -2.17 17.54 8.52
CA ASP A 134 -3.17 18.01 9.47
C ASP A 134 -3.54 16.87 10.43
N TYR A 135 -2.83 16.82 11.57
CA TYR A 135 -3.00 15.79 12.60
C TYR A 135 -4.37 15.84 13.29
N GLU A 136 -5.02 17.01 13.32
CA GLU A 136 -6.34 17.18 13.96
C GLU A 136 -7.46 16.50 13.16
N ARG A 137 -7.25 16.29 11.86
CA ARG A 137 -8.17 15.51 11.01
C ARG A 137 -7.98 14.00 11.14
N VAL A 138 -6.85 13.55 11.65
CA VAL A 138 -6.51 12.13 11.72
C VAL A 138 -7.36 11.43 12.77
N ARG A 139 -7.92 10.28 12.40
CA ARG A 139 -8.67 9.41 13.32
C ARG A 139 -8.06 8.02 13.35
N LEU A 140 -8.06 7.42 14.53
CA LEU A 140 -7.58 6.08 14.77
C LEU A 140 -8.75 5.21 15.23
N LYS A 141 -8.96 4.08 14.56
CA LYS A 141 -9.93 3.07 14.96
C LYS A 141 -9.20 1.78 15.26
N VAL A 142 -9.09 1.45 16.54
CA VAL A 142 -8.36 0.26 17.01
C VAL A 142 -9.34 -0.76 17.56
N GLY A 143 -9.18 -2.03 17.15
CA GLY A 143 -9.89 -3.15 17.74
C GLY A 143 -10.78 -3.88 16.75
N ARG A 144 -12.06 -4.04 17.08
CA ARG A 144 -13.03 -4.78 16.26
C ARG A 144 -13.47 -3.92 15.09
N LEU A 145 -13.06 -4.26 13.87
CA LEU A 145 -13.37 -3.46 12.66
C LEU A 145 -14.49 -4.07 11.78
N GLY A 146 -15.15 -5.12 12.26
CA GLY A 146 -16.21 -5.80 11.51
C GLY A 146 -15.71 -6.37 10.19
N LEU A 147 -16.40 -6.08 9.09
CA LEU A 147 -16.01 -6.50 7.75
C LEU A 147 -14.64 -5.95 7.32
N LEU A 148 -14.23 -4.81 7.87
CA LEU A 148 -12.91 -4.23 7.61
C LEU A 148 -11.77 -5.00 8.30
N SER A 149 -12.07 -5.85 9.28
CA SER A 149 -11.06 -6.76 9.87
C SER A 149 -10.55 -7.80 8.86
N LEU A 150 -11.28 -8.07 7.77
CA LEU A 150 -10.86 -9.02 6.73
C LEU A 150 -9.54 -8.62 6.05
N ALA A 151 -9.14 -7.35 6.14
CA ALA A 151 -7.84 -6.91 5.66
C ALA A 151 -6.68 -7.57 6.43
N GLY A 152 -6.91 -7.99 7.68
CA GLY A 152 -5.91 -8.70 8.51
C GLY A 152 -4.67 -7.87 8.89
N ARG A 153 -4.62 -6.59 8.52
CA ARG A 153 -3.47 -5.69 8.73
C ARG A 153 -3.95 -4.24 8.94
N PRO A 154 -3.10 -3.35 9.48
CA PRO A 154 -3.37 -1.91 9.47
C PRO A 154 -3.56 -1.39 8.05
N PHE A 155 -4.46 -0.42 7.87
CA PHE A 155 -4.63 0.29 6.60
C PHE A 155 -5.26 1.66 6.84
N VAL A 156 -5.15 2.53 5.83
CA VAL A 156 -5.70 3.88 5.85
C VAL A 156 -6.79 4.06 4.81
N LEU A 157 -7.90 4.71 5.21
CA LEU A 157 -8.89 5.26 4.29
C LEU A 157 -9.08 6.74 4.57
N GLY A 158 -8.62 7.58 3.66
CA GLY A 158 -8.65 9.03 3.83
C GLY A 158 -7.80 9.48 5.02
N HIS A 159 -8.44 10.14 6.00
CA HIS A 159 -7.76 10.55 7.24
C HIS A 159 -7.86 9.52 8.37
N THR A 160 -8.45 8.36 8.14
CA THR A 160 -8.69 7.37 9.20
C THR A 160 -7.77 6.17 9.05
N LEU A 161 -7.02 5.89 10.10
CA LEU A 161 -6.21 4.69 10.26
C LEU A 161 -7.02 3.63 11.02
N TYR A 162 -7.07 2.43 10.43
CA TYR A 162 -7.76 1.27 10.96
C TYR A 162 -6.73 0.25 11.42
N VAL A 163 -6.79 -0.15 12.68
CA VAL A 163 -5.85 -1.10 13.29
C VAL A 163 -6.62 -2.29 13.87
N PRO A 164 -6.62 -3.46 13.20
CA PRO A 164 -7.33 -4.63 13.69
C PRO A 164 -6.75 -5.14 15.02
N ARG A 165 -7.61 -5.77 15.82
CA ARG A 165 -7.27 -6.36 17.13
C ARG A 165 -6.27 -7.51 17.03
N ASP A 166 -6.31 -8.24 15.91
CA ASP A 166 -5.70 -9.58 15.79
C ASP A 166 -4.26 -9.56 15.26
N ILE A 167 -3.63 -8.39 15.21
CA ILE A 167 -2.20 -8.28 14.87
C ILE A 167 -1.41 -8.88 16.05
N PRO A 168 -0.52 -9.86 15.85
CA PRO A 168 0.30 -10.42 16.92
C PRO A 168 1.10 -9.29 17.59
N ARG A 169 0.82 -9.03 18.87
CA ARG A 169 1.54 -8.03 19.68
C ARG A 169 2.24 -8.74 20.82
N LYS A 170 3.52 -8.40 21.03
CA LYS A 170 4.28 -8.87 22.20
C LYS A 170 3.67 -8.38 23.52
N ASP A 171 3.00 -7.22 23.49
CA ASP A 171 2.44 -6.59 24.68
C ASP A 171 0.93 -6.37 24.52
N ALA A 172 0.13 -7.29 25.05
CA ALA A 172 -1.34 -7.23 25.01
C ALA A 172 -1.93 -6.00 25.75
N ALA A 173 -1.13 -5.32 26.58
CA ALA A 173 -1.53 -4.16 27.38
C ALA A 173 -1.46 -2.83 26.62
N ALA A 174 -0.65 -2.72 25.56
CA ALA A 174 -0.57 -1.50 24.75
C ALA A 174 -1.34 -1.72 23.45
N LEU A 175 -2.53 -1.13 23.35
CA LEU A 175 -3.33 -1.12 22.12
C LEU A 175 -2.69 -0.25 20.99
N GLN A 176 -1.37 -0.03 21.02
CA GLN A 176 -0.65 0.93 20.19
C GLN A 176 0.10 0.21 19.07
N LEU A 177 -0.06 0.72 17.84
CA LEU A 177 0.69 0.27 16.68
C LEU A 177 2.17 0.66 16.87
N PRO A 178 3.15 -0.24 16.59
CA PRO A 178 4.57 0.12 16.60
C PRO A 178 4.83 1.38 15.77
N MET A 179 5.68 2.28 16.27
CA MET A 179 5.82 3.63 15.69
C MET A 179 6.25 3.61 14.22
N HIS A 180 7.12 2.68 13.83
CA HIS A 180 7.52 2.52 12.42
C HIS A 180 6.35 2.11 11.50
N LEU A 181 5.41 1.29 11.99
CA LEU A 181 4.18 0.97 11.24
C LEU A 181 3.24 2.17 11.23
N LEU A 182 3.13 2.91 12.34
CA LEU A 182 2.36 4.16 12.36
C LEU A 182 2.89 5.15 11.33
N ILE A 183 4.21 5.29 11.17
CA ILE A 183 4.81 6.16 10.16
C ILE A 183 4.46 5.72 8.75
N GLN A 184 4.51 4.42 8.44
CA GLN A 184 4.10 3.90 7.14
C GLN A 184 2.66 4.30 6.82
N GLU A 185 1.73 4.02 7.74
CA GLU A 185 0.32 4.33 7.56
C GLU A 185 0.07 5.84 7.50
N MET A 186 0.76 6.64 8.32
CA MET A 186 0.67 8.09 8.25
C MET A 186 1.24 8.66 6.94
N GLY A 187 2.14 7.94 6.28
CA GLY A 187 2.56 8.24 4.91
C GLY A 187 1.40 8.17 3.93
N HIS A 188 0.52 7.17 4.04
CA HIS A 188 -0.71 7.10 3.23
C HIS A 188 -1.71 8.20 3.58
N VAL A 189 -1.82 8.59 4.85
CA VAL A 189 -2.62 9.76 5.23
C VAL A 189 -2.05 11.03 4.58
N TRP A 190 -0.72 11.20 4.59
CA TRP A 190 -0.07 12.34 3.94
C TRP A 190 -0.36 12.36 2.43
N GLN A 191 -0.22 11.21 1.75
CA GLN A 191 -0.55 11.07 0.32
C GLN A 191 -2.00 11.49 0.05
N TYR A 192 -2.95 11.01 0.86
CA TYR A 192 -4.35 11.44 0.73
C TYR A 192 -4.53 12.95 0.97
N GLN A 193 -3.83 13.50 1.95
CA GLN A 193 -3.94 14.91 2.31
C GLN A 193 -3.28 15.85 1.29
N ALA A 194 -2.24 15.39 0.58
CA ALA A 194 -1.46 16.20 -0.36
C ALA A 194 -1.89 15.97 -1.82
N GLY A 195 -2.17 14.73 -2.23
CA GLY A 195 -2.56 14.33 -3.59
C GLY A 195 -4.04 13.95 -3.77
N GLY A 196 -4.83 13.87 -2.69
CA GLY A 196 -6.26 13.52 -2.80
C GLY A 196 -6.48 12.01 -2.96
N THR A 197 -7.39 11.59 -3.83
CA THR A 197 -7.72 10.15 -4.02
C THR A 197 -6.84 9.44 -5.03
N ASP A 198 -5.96 10.17 -5.72
CA ASP A 198 -5.20 9.65 -6.86
C ASP A 198 -4.21 8.55 -6.41
N TYR A 199 -3.66 8.65 -5.20
CA TYR A 199 -2.86 7.59 -4.58
C TYR A 199 -3.60 6.24 -4.45
N VAL A 200 -4.94 6.23 -4.32
CA VAL A 200 -5.72 4.97 -4.22
C VAL A 200 -5.70 4.24 -5.56
N CYS A 201 -5.77 4.99 -6.66
CA CYS A 201 -5.66 4.43 -8.01
C CYS A 201 -4.24 3.95 -8.28
N GLU A 202 -3.23 4.69 -7.83
CA GLU A 202 -1.81 4.31 -8.02
C GLU A 202 -1.35 3.18 -7.12
N THR A 203 -1.82 3.07 -5.87
CA THR A 203 -1.53 1.92 -5.00
C THR A 203 -2.18 0.64 -5.52
N LEU A 204 -3.39 0.73 -6.08
CA LEU A 204 -4.02 -0.40 -6.78
C LEU A 204 -3.25 -0.73 -8.06
N TRP A 205 -2.87 0.27 -8.87
CA TRP A 205 -2.09 0.04 -10.08
C TRP A 205 -0.72 -0.57 -9.78
N GLY A 206 0.02 -0.04 -8.81
CA GLY A 206 1.33 -0.51 -8.38
C GLY A 206 1.29 -1.92 -7.78
N ARG A 207 0.23 -2.29 -7.05
CA ARG A 207 0.05 -3.65 -6.55
C ARG A 207 -0.15 -4.68 -7.67
N TRP A 208 -0.78 -4.28 -8.78
CA TRP A 208 -1.08 -5.18 -9.89
C TRP A 208 -0.05 -5.13 -11.02
N PHE A 209 0.66 -4.00 -11.19
CA PHE A 209 1.45 -3.68 -12.39
C PHE A 209 2.75 -2.90 -12.12
N GLY A 210 3.09 -2.59 -10.87
CA GLY A 210 4.29 -1.80 -10.52
C GLY A 210 5.55 -2.64 -10.27
N GLU A 211 6.70 -1.96 -10.11
CA GLU A 211 8.00 -2.56 -9.76
C GLU A 211 8.06 -3.11 -8.32
N GLY A 212 6.97 -2.99 -7.58
CA GLY A 212 6.88 -3.37 -6.18
C GLY A 212 7.56 -2.36 -5.25
N SER A 213 7.48 -2.65 -3.95
CA SER A 213 7.94 -1.77 -2.86
C SER A 213 9.47 -1.56 -2.74
N ASP A 214 10.24 -1.80 -3.81
CA ASP A 214 11.69 -1.65 -3.82
C ASP A 214 12.11 -0.20 -4.06
N TRP A 215 12.09 0.57 -2.99
CA TRP A 215 12.51 1.97 -3.00
C TRP A 215 14.01 2.14 -3.28
N ARG A 216 14.85 1.11 -3.06
CA ARG A 216 16.30 1.22 -3.27
C ARG A 216 16.62 1.30 -4.74
N ALA A 217 16.10 0.35 -5.52
CA ALA A 217 16.27 0.33 -6.97
C ALA A 217 15.83 1.66 -7.62
N ALA A 218 14.72 2.24 -7.14
CA ALA A 218 14.24 3.52 -7.62
C ALA A 218 15.19 4.69 -7.29
N LEU A 219 15.69 4.77 -6.05
CA LEU A 219 16.66 5.80 -5.66
C LEU A 219 18.02 5.61 -6.35
N ASP A 220 18.47 4.38 -6.55
CA ASP A 220 19.70 4.04 -7.28
C ASP A 220 19.60 4.41 -8.77
N ALA A 221 18.39 4.32 -9.35
CA ALA A 221 18.08 4.83 -10.68
C ALA A 221 17.96 6.37 -10.75
N GLY A 222 18.15 7.07 -9.63
CA GLY A 222 18.10 8.53 -9.56
C GLY A 222 16.70 9.13 -9.49
N ARG A 223 15.65 8.31 -9.26
CA ARG A 223 14.28 8.82 -9.09
C ARG A 223 14.18 9.70 -7.86
N SER A 224 13.55 10.84 -8.03
CA SER A 224 13.21 11.77 -6.96
C SER A 224 11.99 11.30 -6.16
N TRP A 225 11.74 11.94 -5.01
CA TRP A 225 10.63 11.60 -4.11
C TRP A 225 9.26 11.50 -4.82
N GLY A 226 8.92 12.48 -5.65
CA GLY A 226 7.66 12.50 -6.38
C GLY A 226 7.59 11.52 -7.55
N GLU A 227 8.72 10.91 -7.92
CA GLU A 227 8.77 9.86 -8.94
C GLU A 227 8.73 8.47 -8.32
N LEU A 228 8.81 8.33 -6.99
CA LEU A 228 8.60 7.06 -6.30
C LEU A 228 7.11 6.70 -6.32
N ASP A 229 6.80 5.42 -6.47
CA ASP A 229 5.41 4.99 -6.30
C ASP A 229 4.95 5.16 -4.83
N PRO A 230 3.64 5.20 -4.57
CA PRO A 230 3.14 5.46 -3.23
C PRO A 230 3.66 4.50 -2.14
N GLU A 231 3.90 3.22 -2.48
CA GLU A 231 4.39 2.21 -1.53
C GLU A 231 5.90 2.37 -1.29
N GLN A 232 6.67 2.70 -2.33
CA GLN A 232 8.10 3.04 -2.20
C GLN A 232 8.30 4.24 -1.26
N GLN A 233 7.50 5.29 -1.42
CA GLN A 233 7.52 6.47 -0.55
C GLN A 233 7.36 6.12 0.93
N VAL A 234 6.29 5.40 1.28
CA VAL A 234 6.03 5.05 2.68
C VAL A 234 7.05 4.06 3.24
N ARG A 235 7.60 3.17 2.39
CA ARG A 235 8.61 2.21 2.81
C ARG A 235 9.96 2.86 3.09
N LEU A 236 10.36 3.83 2.26
CA LEU A 236 11.53 4.68 2.52
C LEU A 236 11.45 5.34 3.90
N LEU A 237 10.32 6.01 4.20
CA LEU A 237 10.13 6.70 5.49
C LEU A 237 10.15 5.73 6.68
N LYS A 238 9.48 4.58 6.55
CA LYS A 238 9.47 3.54 7.58
C LYS A 238 10.87 3.03 7.88
N VAL A 239 11.65 2.72 6.85
CA VAL A 239 13.03 2.20 7.01
C VAL A 239 13.94 3.26 7.60
N ALA A 240 13.88 4.49 7.07
CA ALA A 240 14.64 5.61 7.62
C ALA A 240 14.34 5.81 9.11
N TYR A 241 13.08 5.74 9.54
CA TYR A 241 12.75 5.84 10.96
C TYR A 241 13.24 4.64 11.78
N ALA A 242 13.01 3.42 11.29
CA ALA A 242 13.25 2.22 12.10
C ALA A 242 14.71 1.78 12.18
N ARG A 243 15.55 2.11 11.19
CA ARG A 243 16.86 1.45 10.99
C ARG A 243 18.06 2.39 10.82
N SER A 244 17.88 3.71 10.81
CA SER A 244 18.98 4.62 10.44
C SER A 244 19.48 5.56 11.53
N GLY A 245 18.77 5.66 12.66
CA GLY A 245 19.06 6.67 13.68
C GLY A 245 18.92 8.12 13.20
N TYR A 246 18.56 8.35 11.93
CA TYR A 246 18.51 9.67 11.28
C TYR A 246 17.63 10.67 12.04
N PHE A 247 16.55 10.21 12.67
CA PHE A 247 15.61 11.06 13.41
C PHE A 247 15.90 11.15 14.92
N GLU A 248 16.92 10.44 15.41
CA GLU A 248 17.26 10.41 16.84
C GLU A 248 18.16 11.57 17.26
N ALA A 249 19.04 12.04 16.36
CA ALA A 249 19.95 13.15 16.64
C ALA A 249 20.27 13.98 15.38
N PRO A 250 20.62 15.27 15.53
CA PRO A 250 21.10 16.09 14.43
C PRO A 250 22.32 15.46 13.73
N HIS A 251 22.44 15.69 12.42
CA HIS A 251 23.57 15.24 11.57
C HIS A 251 23.76 13.73 11.41
N GLN A 252 22.82 12.92 11.89
CA GLN A 252 22.83 11.49 11.63
C GLN A 252 22.62 11.21 10.14
N ARG A 253 23.27 10.15 9.65
CA ARG A 253 23.23 9.75 8.24
C ARG A 253 22.24 8.61 8.06
N PHE A 254 21.54 8.62 6.93
CA PHE A 254 20.75 7.48 6.50
C PHE A 254 21.61 6.55 5.65
N VAL A 255 22.36 5.67 6.32
CA VAL A 255 23.06 4.56 5.67
C VAL A 255 22.16 3.33 5.76
N ASP A 256 21.87 2.74 4.61
CA ASP A 256 21.08 1.52 4.55
C ASP A 256 21.89 0.33 5.09
N GLU A 257 21.42 -0.28 6.18
CA GLU A 257 22.14 -1.37 6.85
C GLU A 257 22.32 -2.62 5.99
N ASP A 258 21.45 -2.86 5.01
CA ASP A 258 21.48 -4.07 4.18
C ASP A 258 22.48 -3.93 3.02
N THR A 259 22.66 -2.70 2.51
CA THR A 259 23.45 -2.42 1.30
C THR A 259 24.70 -1.55 1.55
N GLY A 260 24.77 -0.85 2.67
CA GLY A 260 25.82 0.11 3.00
C GLY A 260 25.74 1.43 2.22
N VAL A 261 24.73 1.61 1.37
CA VAL A 261 24.55 2.83 0.56
C VAL A 261 24.06 3.97 1.43
N ASP A 262 24.66 5.15 1.25
CA ASP A 262 24.29 6.38 1.95
C ASP A 262 23.22 7.14 1.15
N TYR A 263 21.98 7.09 1.64
CA TYR A 263 20.82 7.79 1.06
C TYR A 263 20.49 9.11 1.78
N THR A 264 21.40 9.64 2.61
CA THR A 264 21.17 10.85 3.42
C THR A 264 20.69 12.03 2.57
N GLY A 265 21.31 12.25 1.41
CA GLY A 265 20.95 13.36 0.52
C GLY A 265 19.57 13.19 -0.11
N GLN A 266 19.24 11.98 -0.55
CA GLN A 266 17.93 11.63 -1.12
C GLN A 266 16.82 11.78 -0.06
N LEU A 267 17.05 11.27 1.15
CA LEU A 267 16.10 11.39 2.25
C LEU A 267 15.88 12.84 2.67
N ALA A 268 16.94 13.65 2.76
CA ALA A 268 16.82 15.07 3.11
C ALA A 268 15.92 15.83 2.12
N ARG A 269 16.10 15.61 0.82
CA ARG A 269 15.26 16.19 -0.24
C ARG A 269 13.83 15.66 -0.19
N ALA A 270 13.65 14.37 0.08
CA ALA A 270 12.33 13.78 0.26
C ALA A 270 11.58 14.41 1.44
N LEU A 271 12.24 14.60 2.58
CA LEU A 271 11.65 15.21 3.76
C LEU A 271 11.28 16.68 3.54
N GLU A 272 12.07 17.43 2.77
CA GLU A 272 11.73 18.80 2.36
C GLU A 272 10.43 18.83 1.56
N GLN A 273 10.30 17.97 0.55
CA GLN A 273 9.08 17.86 -0.26
C GLN A 273 7.89 17.39 0.57
N LEU A 274 8.07 16.33 1.37
CA LEU A 274 7.07 15.79 2.28
C LEU A 274 6.49 16.86 3.21
N ARG A 275 7.36 17.61 3.90
CA ARG A 275 6.97 18.65 4.87
C ARG A 275 6.32 19.85 4.22
N THR A 276 6.63 20.11 2.94
CA THR A 276 6.01 21.17 2.13
C THR A 276 4.85 20.67 1.26
N ARG A 277 4.41 19.41 1.47
CA ARG A 277 3.28 18.75 0.78
C ARG A 277 3.45 18.66 -0.74
N LYS A 278 4.68 18.42 -1.20
CA LYS A 278 5.07 18.21 -2.59
C LYS A 278 5.44 16.74 -2.85
N GLY A 279 5.30 16.33 -4.11
CA GLY A 279 5.65 14.98 -4.57
C GLY A 279 4.70 13.91 -4.04
N ALA A 280 3.45 14.28 -3.75
CA ALA A 280 2.41 13.28 -3.59
C ALA A 280 2.09 12.68 -4.96
N PRO A 281 1.85 11.36 -5.04
CA PRO A 281 1.33 10.71 -6.23
C PRO A 281 -0.04 11.26 -6.62
#